data_AF-A0A8H6C140-F1
#
_entry.id   AF-A0A8H6C140-F1
#
_cell.length_a   1.000
_cell.length_b   1.000
_cell.length_c   1.000
_cell.angle_alpha   90.00
_cell.angle_beta   90.00
_cell.angle_gamma   90.00
#
_symmetry.space_group_name_H-M   'P 1'
#
loop_
_entity.id
_entity.type
_entity.pdbx_description
1 polymer ?
#
loop_
_entity_poly.entity_id
_entity_poly.type
_entity_poly.pdbx_seq_one_letter_code
_entity_poly.pdbx_strand_id
1 'polypeptide(L)'
;MLRSVSRDSFTTLIDQDDDNENDDLQSQQHENTQELTSDLISLISQETLINTSIQIMNRNISQFYKHYELPLISSYLHTGVSLYLSLQDLLDNKPPILTRTSSMMNFNNLLRRPSRNSSFLTIHKHDYMNNKFEFCHVDFKIHSNHITYYILKFPTLDKTVYLINNNSSKPTVDFEYKKTCFRITGVTGTTSVIGVSPEIKLYVMNPNSKNLLTYNTTVSNGKKLQINNSLSKLVNSQDQPRINEMLKNEKPVISIPMGRYLDQGDVKLKLDSNSATKSKSNIIKHGVIRLFDYQDEVGDTGNNVVSDDMLVLCCVLLVLREQEYRKFKSG
;
A
#
# COMPACT_ATOMS: atom_id res chain seq x y z
N MET A 1 13.59 37.21 45.93
CA MET A 1 14.34 35.92 45.91
C MET A 1 13.62 35.01 44.94
N LEU A 2 14.05 34.99 43.68
CA LEU A 2 15.04 34.12 43.03
C LEU A 2 14.41 32.84 42.45
N ARG A 3 14.42 32.81 41.11
CA ARG A 3 13.97 31.80 40.15
C ARG A 3 14.71 30.46 40.29
N SER A 4 14.10 29.37 39.83
CA SER A 4 14.78 28.51 38.85
C SER A 4 13.77 27.94 37.85
N VAL A 5 14.10 28.12 36.57
CA VAL A 5 13.51 27.54 35.38
C VAL A 5 14.68 26.79 34.76
N SER A 6 14.54 25.50 34.46
CA SER A 6 15.52 24.75 33.67
C SER A 6 14.84 24.23 32.42
N ARG A 7 14.94 25.05 31.37
CA ARG A 7 14.89 24.65 29.97
C ARG A 7 16.26 24.06 29.65
N ASP A 8 16.32 22.82 29.17
CA ASP A 8 17.49 22.33 28.45
C ASP A 8 17.25 22.55 26.96
N SER A 9 17.87 23.61 26.45
CA SER A 9 18.03 23.90 25.03
C SER A 9 19.37 23.32 24.61
N PHE A 10 19.38 22.42 23.62
CA PHE A 10 20.58 22.16 22.83
C PHE A 10 20.48 22.92 21.52
N THR A 11 21.34 23.92 21.38
CA THR A 11 21.59 24.72 20.19
C THR A 11 22.53 23.98 19.24
N THR A 12 22.26 24.07 17.94
CA THR A 12 23.30 24.01 16.91
C THR A 12 23.24 25.30 16.11
N LEU A 13 24.35 26.03 16.17
CA LEU A 13 24.64 27.29 15.51
C LEU A 13 24.67 27.12 13.99
N ILE A 14 23.92 27.94 13.26
CA ILE A 14 24.31 28.44 11.94
C ILE A 14 23.93 29.93 11.94
N ASP A 15 24.94 30.79 12.10
CA ASP A 15 24.83 32.20 11.75
C ASP A 15 24.92 32.33 10.23
N GLN A 16 23.96 33.03 9.64
CA GLN A 16 24.21 33.96 8.52
C GLN A 16 22.99 34.87 8.38
N ASP A 17 23.20 36.15 8.72
CA ASP A 17 22.37 37.27 8.32
C ASP A 17 22.25 37.31 6.79
N ASP A 18 21.03 37.56 6.29
CA ASP A 18 20.79 38.51 5.20
C ASP A 18 19.28 38.78 5.08
N ASP A 19 18.94 40.05 5.30
CA ASP A 19 17.62 40.63 5.05
C ASP A 19 17.19 40.43 3.60
N ASN A 20 16.00 39.86 3.37
CA ASN A 20 15.18 40.21 2.21
C ASN A 20 13.71 39.80 2.41
N GLU A 21 12.85 40.82 2.37
CA GLU A 21 11.40 40.74 2.35
C GLU A 21 10.90 39.88 1.17
N ASN A 22 10.23 38.75 1.47
CA ASN A 22 9.16 38.12 0.67
C ASN A 22 8.74 36.80 1.35
N ASP A 23 7.95 36.88 2.41
CA ASP A 23 7.59 35.71 3.22
C ASP A 23 6.07 35.51 3.25
N ASP A 24 5.55 34.83 2.23
CA ASP A 24 4.18 34.28 2.23
C ASP A 24 4.06 32.94 1.45
N LEU A 25 5.19 32.33 1.06
CA LEU A 25 5.19 31.09 0.25
C LEU A 25 6.07 29.94 0.80
N GLN A 26 6.73 30.10 1.95
CA GLN A 26 7.57 29.03 2.53
C GLN A 26 6.92 28.23 3.67
N SER A 27 5.81 28.71 4.24
CA SER A 27 5.19 28.09 5.43
C SER A 27 4.53 26.72 5.20
N GLN A 28 4.31 26.29 3.96
CA GLN A 28 3.69 24.98 3.65
C GLN A 28 4.67 23.84 3.38
N GLN A 29 5.97 24.13 3.19
CA GLN A 29 6.99 23.08 3.01
C GLN A 29 7.60 22.60 4.34
N HIS A 30 7.57 23.44 5.39
CA HIS A 30 8.18 23.09 6.68
C HIS A 30 7.37 22.12 7.53
N GLU A 31 6.04 22.15 7.50
CA GLU A 31 5.20 21.23 8.28
C GLU A 31 5.30 19.78 7.79
N ASN A 32 5.34 19.55 6.47
CA ASN A 32 5.55 18.21 5.90
C ASN A 32 6.95 17.64 6.21
N THR A 33 7.96 18.51 6.34
CA THR A 33 9.35 18.10 6.64
C THR A 33 9.56 17.74 8.12
N GLN A 34 8.74 18.32 9.02
CA GLN A 34 8.78 17.98 10.45
C GLN A 34 8.14 16.61 10.74
N GLU A 35 7.06 16.22 10.05
CA GLU A 35 6.54 14.83 10.15
C GLU A 35 7.53 13.82 9.56
N LEU A 36 8.17 14.15 8.43
CA LEU A 36 9.20 13.34 7.76
C LEU A 36 10.41 13.05 8.66
N THR A 37 10.88 14.03 9.42
CA THR A 37 11.97 13.86 10.37
C THR A 37 11.52 13.13 11.64
N SER A 38 10.26 13.26 12.07
CA SER A 38 9.75 12.54 13.23
C SER A 38 9.65 11.02 13.01
N ASP A 39 9.24 10.58 11.81
CA ASP A 39 9.21 9.16 11.41
C ASP A 39 10.64 8.59 11.30
N LEU A 40 11.59 9.37 10.77
CA LEU A 40 13.01 9.01 10.65
C LEU A 40 13.71 8.91 12.02
N ILE A 41 13.47 9.86 12.91
CA ILE A 41 13.98 9.86 14.28
C ILE A 41 13.32 8.75 15.10
N SER A 42 12.06 8.41 14.83
CA SER A 42 11.39 7.25 15.44
C SER A 42 12.01 5.92 15.02
N LEU A 43 12.45 5.78 13.76
CA LEU A 43 13.16 4.60 13.26
C LEU A 43 14.52 4.40 13.95
N ILE A 44 15.32 5.47 14.05
CA ILE A 44 16.65 5.43 14.68
C ILE A 44 16.54 5.26 16.20
N SER A 45 15.51 5.84 16.84
CA SER A 45 15.27 5.67 18.27
C SER A 45 14.64 4.31 18.64
N GLN A 46 14.01 3.60 17.69
CA GLN A 46 13.45 2.26 17.90
C GLN A 46 14.39 1.09 17.54
N GLU A 47 15.58 1.34 16.98
CA GLU A 47 16.62 0.29 16.86
C GLU A 47 16.97 -0.35 18.21
N THR A 48 16.66 0.32 19.33
CA THR A 48 16.84 -0.22 20.68
C THR A 48 15.66 -1.04 21.23
N LEU A 49 14.52 -1.16 20.54
CA LEU A 49 13.30 -1.79 21.08
C LEU A 49 12.61 -2.84 20.19
N ILE A 50 12.96 -2.95 18.90
CA ILE A 50 12.33 -3.95 18.03
C ILE A 50 13.09 -5.29 18.12
N ASN A 51 12.38 -6.35 18.47
CA ASN A 51 12.95 -7.69 18.52
C ASN A 51 13.38 -8.15 17.11
N THR A 52 14.69 -8.19 16.85
CA THR A 52 15.27 -8.54 15.55
C THR A 52 15.03 -9.99 15.11
N SER A 53 14.58 -10.86 16.03
CA SER A 53 14.18 -12.24 15.72
C SER A 53 12.80 -12.36 15.07
N ILE A 54 12.04 -11.27 14.97
CA ILE A 54 10.76 -11.27 14.26
C ILE A 54 11.00 -11.60 12.79
N GLN A 55 10.31 -12.63 12.29
CA GLN A 55 10.35 -13.03 10.89
C GLN A 55 9.15 -12.48 10.12
N ILE A 56 9.43 -11.84 8.99
CA ILE A 56 8.47 -11.32 8.03
C ILE A 56 8.80 -11.96 6.68
N MET A 57 7.85 -12.68 6.08
CA MET A 57 7.98 -13.38 4.80
C MET A 57 9.20 -14.34 4.77
N ASN A 58 9.46 -15.00 5.90
CA ASN A 58 10.62 -15.87 6.17
C ASN A 58 12.00 -15.14 6.17
N ARG A 59 12.01 -13.82 6.35
CA ARG A 59 13.22 -12.99 6.49
C ARG A 59 13.20 -12.29 7.84
N ASN A 60 14.36 -12.04 8.44
CA ASN A 60 14.41 -11.30 9.70
C ASN A 60 14.07 -9.84 9.44
N ILE A 61 13.37 -9.19 10.37
CA ILE A 61 12.99 -7.78 10.23
C ILE A 61 14.20 -6.87 10.00
N SER A 62 15.37 -7.18 10.57
CA SER A 62 16.60 -6.41 10.36
C SER A 62 17.08 -6.38 8.92
N GLN A 63 16.58 -7.28 8.07
CA GLN A 63 16.91 -7.30 6.64
C GLN A 63 16.04 -6.31 5.84
N PHE A 64 14.97 -5.75 6.40
CA PHE A 64 14.09 -4.80 5.73
C PHE A 64 14.59 -3.36 5.89
N TYR A 65 15.79 -3.08 5.39
CA TYR A 65 16.46 -1.78 5.55
C TYR A 65 16.22 -0.82 4.38
N LYS A 66 15.75 -1.30 3.22
CA LYS A 66 15.48 -0.45 2.05
C LYS A 66 14.07 0.11 2.13
N HIS A 67 13.94 1.41 1.92
CA HIS A 67 12.65 2.08 1.85
C HIS A 67 12.43 2.67 0.45
N TYR A 68 11.25 2.42 -0.11
CA TYR A 68 10.85 2.94 -1.42
C TYR A 68 9.63 3.84 -1.30
N GLU A 69 9.63 4.95 -2.06
CA GLU A 69 8.45 5.78 -2.29
C GLU A 69 8.08 5.73 -3.78
N LEU A 70 7.05 4.96 -4.10
CA LEU A 70 6.64 4.61 -5.46
C LEU A 70 5.48 5.50 -5.91
N PRO A 71 5.68 6.47 -6.82
CA PRO A 71 4.59 7.34 -7.26
C PRO A 71 3.61 6.61 -8.18
N LEU A 72 2.32 6.82 -7.90
CA LEU A 72 1.21 6.30 -8.68
C LEU A 72 0.72 7.36 -9.68
N ILE A 73 0.92 7.08 -10.97
CA ILE A 73 0.69 8.04 -12.06
C ILE A 73 -0.38 7.50 -13.01
N SER A 74 -1.30 8.36 -13.46
CA SER A 74 -2.14 8.09 -14.63
C SER A 74 -1.82 9.05 -15.77
N SER A 75 -2.09 8.59 -16.99
CA SER A 75 -2.11 9.44 -18.17
C SER A 75 -3.56 9.79 -18.49
N TYR A 76 -3.82 11.05 -18.86
CA TYR A 76 -5.17 11.53 -19.16
C TYR A 76 -5.90 10.73 -20.27
N LEU A 77 -5.13 10.06 -21.14
CA LEU A 77 -5.65 9.29 -22.28
C LEU A 77 -5.81 7.79 -22.02
N HIS A 78 -5.29 7.29 -20.89
CA HIS A 78 -5.33 5.85 -20.56
C HIS A 78 -5.99 5.62 -19.21
N THR A 79 -6.99 4.74 -19.16
CA THR A 79 -7.76 4.38 -17.95
C THR A 79 -6.99 3.51 -16.94
N GLY A 80 -5.67 3.45 -17.07
CA GLY A 80 -4.76 2.69 -16.22
C GLY A 80 -3.95 3.59 -15.30
N VAL A 81 -3.45 2.99 -14.22
CA VAL A 81 -2.44 3.62 -13.34
C VAL A 81 -1.12 2.87 -13.48
N SER A 82 -0.04 3.61 -13.39
CA SER A 82 1.33 3.14 -13.51
C SER A 82 2.09 3.47 -12.23
N LEU A 83 2.77 2.49 -11.67
CA LEU A 83 3.59 2.62 -10.48
C LEU A 83 5.05 2.68 -10.91
N TYR A 84 5.72 3.78 -10.64
CA TYR A 84 7.14 3.96 -10.93
C TYR A 84 7.98 3.70 -9.67
N LEU A 85 9.27 3.39 -9.85
CA LEU A 85 10.20 3.22 -8.74
C LEU A 85 10.47 4.53 -8.01
N SER A 86 10.51 5.63 -8.77
CA SER A 86 10.74 6.98 -8.28
C SER A 86 10.08 7.99 -9.22
N LEU A 87 9.97 9.24 -8.78
CA LEU A 87 9.53 10.32 -9.67
C LEU A 87 10.59 10.61 -10.75
N GLN A 88 11.87 10.44 -10.44
CA GLN A 88 12.95 10.61 -11.40
C GLN A 88 12.85 9.61 -12.55
N ASP A 89 12.50 8.36 -12.29
CA ASP A 89 12.33 7.35 -13.33
C ASP A 89 11.24 7.72 -14.34
N LEU A 90 10.19 8.41 -13.89
CA LEU A 90 9.17 8.95 -14.78
C LEU A 90 9.72 10.07 -15.69
N LEU A 91 10.54 10.97 -15.11
CA LEU A 91 11.18 12.08 -15.83
C LEU A 91 12.23 11.57 -16.84
N ASP A 92 12.97 10.52 -16.48
CA ASP A 92 13.98 9.85 -17.30
C ASP A 92 13.36 8.93 -18.38
N ASN A 93 12.03 8.88 -18.50
CA ASN A 93 11.31 7.97 -19.41
C ASN A 93 11.58 6.48 -19.20
N LYS A 94 11.96 6.06 -17.99
CA LYS A 94 12.06 4.63 -17.68
C LYS A 94 10.67 4.00 -17.62
N PRO A 95 10.54 2.69 -17.93
CA PRO A 95 9.27 2.00 -17.81
C PRO A 95 8.80 1.95 -16.35
N PRO A 96 7.47 2.02 -16.11
CA PRO A 96 6.91 1.79 -14.77
C PRO A 96 7.14 0.36 -14.31
N ILE A 97 7.30 0.12 -13.01
CA ILE A 97 7.48 -1.25 -12.48
C ILE A 97 6.21 -2.08 -12.66
N LEU A 98 5.07 -1.49 -12.30
CA LEU A 98 3.75 -2.13 -12.41
C LEU A 98 2.79 -1.22 -13.16
N THR A 99 1.99 -1.78 -14.05
CA THR A 99 0.85 -1.09 -14.65
C THR A 99 -0.41 -1.88 -14.48
N ARG A 100 -1.50 -1.16 -14.26
CA ARG A 100 -2.79 -1.74 -14.01
C ARG A 100 -3.77 -1.30 -15.09
N THR A 101 -4.42 -2.26 -15.72
CA THR A 101 -5.48 -2.01 -16.69
C THR A 101 -6.83 -2.35 -16.08
N SER A 102 -7.76 -1.38 -16.06
CA SER A 102 -9.13 -1.65 -15.60
C SER A 102 -9.85 -2.57 -16.60
N SER A 103 -10.46 -3.64 -16.10
CA SER A 103 -11.15 -4.67 -16.89
C SER A 103 -12.36 -4.14 -17.68
N MET A 104 -12.89 -2.95 -17.35
CA MET A 104 -14.08 -2.39 -18.02
C MET A 104 -13.88 -2.02 -19.50
N MET A 105 -12.64 -2.03 -20.02
CA MET A 105 -12.36 -1.78 -21.44
C MET A 105 -12.22 -3.05 -22.30
N ASN A 106 -12.50 -4.23 -21.76
CA ASN A 106 -12.51 -5.47 -22.56
C ASN A 106 -13.91 -5.81 -23.13
N PHE A 107 -14.54 -4.85 -23.82
CA PHE A 107 -15.80 -5.09 -24.55
C PHE A 107 -15.67 -6.22 -25.60
N ASN A 108 -14.47 -6.45 -26.13
CA ASN A 108 -14.19 -7.55 -27.07
C ASN A 108 -14.18 -8.95 -26.43
N ASN A 109 -14.11 -9.06 -25.09
CA ASN A 109 -14.21 -10.35 -24.40
C ASN A 109 -15.65 -10.77 -24.08
N LEU A 110 -16.62 -9.85 -24.19
CA LEU A 110 -18.04 -10.13 -23.93
C LEU A 110 -18.66 -11.06 -24.99
N LEU A 111 -18.16 -11.01 -26.23
CA LEU A 111 -18.63 -11.84 -27.35
C LEU A 111 -17.98 -13.23 -27.44
N ARG A 112 -16.94 -13.53 -26.64
CA ARG A 112 -16.18 -14.79 -26.75
C ARG A 112 -16.30 -15.75 -25.58
N ARG A 113 -16.87 -15.38 -24.42
CA ARG A 113 -16.98 -16.27 -23.26
C ARG A 113 -18.25 -16.00 -22.42
N PRO A 114 -19.34 -16.75 -22.61
CA PRO A 114 -20.60 -16.49 -21.90
C PRO A 114 -20.63 -17.00 -20.43
N SER A 115 -19.51 -17.46 -19.86
CA SER A 115 -19.53 -18.15 -18.55
C SER A 115 -18.31 -17.96 -17.65
N ARG A 116 -17.47 -16.95 -17.87
CA ARG A 116 -16.36 -16.64 -16.94
C ARG A 116 -16.55 -15.25 -16.37
N ASN A 117 -16.69 -15.19 -15.03
CA ASN A 117 -16.58 -13.97 -14.23
C ASN A 117 -15.47 -13.09 -14.82
N SER A 118 -15.80 -11.87 -15.23
CA SER A 118 -14.79 -10.91 -15.65
C SER A 118 -13.83 -10.68 -14.50
N SER A 119 -12.52 -10.75 -14.79
CA SER A 119 -11.47 -10.44 -13.82
C SER A 119 -11.73 -9.05 -13.23
N PHE A 120 -11.56 -8.91 -11.92
CA PHE A 120 -11.68 -7.60 -11.26
C PHE A 120 -10.58 -6.67 -11.77
N LEU A 121 -9.34 -7.18 -11.85
CA LEU A 121 -8.17 -6.41 -12.21
C LEU A 121 -7.05 -7.31 -12.74
N THR A 122 -6.30 -6.78 -13.72
CA THR A 122 -5.03 -7.38 -14.15
C THR A 122 -3.92 -6.36 -13.96
N ILE A 123 -2.85 -6.77 -13.27
CA ILE A 123 -1.65 -5.98 -13.02
C ILE A 123 -0.50 -6.62 -13.81
N HIS A 124 0.20 -5.79 -14.58
CA HIS A 124 1.34 -6.18 -15.39
C HIS A 124 2.63 -5.68 -14.76
N LYS A 125 3.70 -6.47 -14.86
CA LYS A 125 5.07 -6.06 -14.56
C LYS A 125 5.76 -5.71 -15.87
N HIS A 126 6.56 -4.65 -15.86
CA HIS A 126 7.38 -4.29 -17.02
C HIS A 126 8.82 -4.76 -16.83
N ASP A 127 9.46 -5.14 -17.93
CA ASP A 127 10.91 -5.28 -17.98
C ASP A 127 11.59 -3.93 -18.33
N TYR A 128 12.93 -3.93 -18.33
CA TYR A 128 13.73 -2.76 -18.70
C TYR A 128 13.49 -2.28 -20.14
N MET A 129 13.08 -3.18 -21.03
CA MET A 129 12.76 -2.89 -22.43
C MET A 129 11.31 -2.41 -22.63
N ASN A 130 10.57 -2.19 -21.53
CA ASN A 130 9.16 -1.80 -21.51
C ASN A 130 8.19 -2.85 -22.09
N ASN A 131 8.59 -4.11 -22.20
CA ASN A 131 7.65 -5.20 -22.43
C ASN A 131 6.88 -5.45 -21.14
N LYS A 132 5.57 -5.70 -21.26
CA LYS A 132 4.71 -5.98 -20.11
C LYS A 132 4.18 -7.41 -20.15
N PHE A 133 4.14 -8.06 -18.99
CA PHE A 133 3.57 -9.39 -18.82
C PHE A 133 2.63 -9.41 -17.62
N GLU A 134 1.64 -10.31 -17.63
CA GLU A 134 0.69 -10.48 -16.53
C GLU A 134 1.43 -10.97 -15.28
N PHE A 135 1.49 -10.11 -14.27
CA PHE A 135 2.15 -10.41 -12.99
C PHE A 135 1.14 -10.84 -11.94
N CYS A 136 -0.03 -10.20 -11.91
CA CYS A 136 -1.10 -10.53 -10.98
C CYS A 136 -2.48 -10.46 -11.64
N HIS A 137 -3.24 -11.53 -11.45
CA HIS A 137 -4.64 -11.66 -11.83
C HIS A 137 -5.53 -11.58 -10.59
N VAL A 138 -6.56 -10.73 -10.61
CA VAL A 138 -7.41 -10.50 -9.45
C VAL A 138 -8.85 -10.90 -9.72
N ASP A 139 -9.35 -11.86 -8.95
CA ASP A 139 -10.76 -12.20 -8.91
C ASP A 139 -11.43 -11.61 -7.66
N PHE A 140 -12.70 -11.22 -7.76
CA PHE A 140 -13.50 -10.79 -6.60
C PHE A 140 -14.57 -11.84 -6.28
N LYS A 141 -14.78 -12.10 -4.98
CA LYS A 141 -15.82 -13.01 -4.50
C LYS A 141 -16.49 -12.48 -3.23
N ILE A 142 -17.76 -12.82 -3.08
CA ILE A 142 -18.56 -12.54 -1.90
C ILE A 142 -18.61 -13.82 -1.05
N HIS A 143 -18.22 -13.72 0.22
CA HIS A 143 -18.37 -14.83 1.17
C HIS A 143 -19.73 -14.74 1.90
N SER A 144 -20.04 -13.55 2.41
CA SER A 144 -21.31 -13.17 3.04
C SER A 144 -21.58 -11.68 2.80
N ASN A 145 -22.72 -11.16 3.27
CA ASN A 145 -23.08 -9.74 3.10
C ASN A 145 -22.01 -8.77 3.63
N HIS A 146 -21.29 -9.16 4.69
CA HIS A 146 -20.32 -8.30 5.37
C HIS A 146 -18.87 -8.79 5.23
N ILE A 147 -18.66 -9.91 4.51
CA ILE A 147 -17.32 -10.46 4.25
C ILE A 147 -17.18 -10.71 2.75
N THR A 148 -16.22 -10.04 2.14
CA THR A 148 -15.83 -10.22 0.74
C THR A 148 -14.36 -10.58 0.66
N TYR A 149 -13.89 -11.09 -0.47
CA TYR A 149 -12.47 -11.34 -0.63
C TYR A 149 -12.01 -11.23 -2.07
N TYR A 150 -10.74 -10.81 -2.23
CA TYR A 150 -10.04 -10.86 -3.50
C TYR A 150 -9.10 -12.06 -3.55
N ILE A 151 -8.96 -12.65 -4.73
CA ILE A 151 -8.01 -13.71 -5.02
C ILE A 151 -6.96 -13.13 -5.96
N LEU A 152 -5.75 -12.89 -5.45
CA LEU A 152 -4.60 -12.42 -6.22
C LEU A 152 -3.79 -13.64 -6.62
N LYS A 153 -3.80 -13.99 -7.90
CA LYS A 153 -2.99 -15.08 -8.46
C LYS A 153 -1.77 -14.47 -9.13
N PHE A 154 -0.59 -14.98 -8.80
CA PHE A 154 0.69 -14.55 -9.36
C PHE A 154 1.26 -15.70 -10.21
N PRO A 155 0.94 -15.78 -11.52
CA PRO A 155 1.27 -16.94 -12.35
C PRO A 155 2.78 -17.17 -12.44
N THR A 156 3.57 -16.10 -12.49
CA THR A 156 5.03 -16.16 -12.57
C THR A 156 5.69 -16.61 -11.27
N LEU A 157 4.97 -16.57 -10.15
CA LEU A 157 5.49 -16.95 -8.82
C LEU A 157 4.88 -18.25 -8.30
N ASP A 158 3.92 -18.84 -9.02
CA ASP A 158 3.07 -19.95 -8.58
C ASP A 158 2.47 -19.73 -7.17
N LYS A 159 1.91 -18.53 -6.94
CA LYS A 159 1.35 -18.14 -5.65
C LYS A 159 -0.05 -17.58 -5.77
N THR A 160 -0.85 -17.79 -4.73
CA THR A 160 -2.18 -17.20 -4.57
C THR A 160 -2.29 -16.54 -3.20
N VAL A 161 -2.75 -15.29 -3.16
CA VAL A 161 -3.01 -14.53 -1.93
C VAL A 161 -4.50 -14.21 -1.85
N TYR A 162 -5.09 -14.43 -0.68
CA TYR A 162 -6.49 -14.13 -0.41
C TYR A 162 -6.59 -12.90 0.49
N LEU A 163 -7.16 -11.81 -0.04
CA LEU A 163 -7.42 -10.59 0.74
C LEU A 163 -8.83 -10.68 1.29
N ILE A 164 -8.98 -10.90 2.60
CA ILE A 164 -10.28 -11.09 3.22
C ILE A 164 -10.75 -9.79 3.86
N ASN A 165 -11.77 -9.18 3.26
CA ASN A 165 -12.32 -7.91 3.68
C ASN A 165 -13.41 -8.10 4.73
N ASN A 166 -13.21 -7.50 5.90
CA ASN A 166 -14.25 -7.16 6.85
C ASN A 166 -14.92 -5.85 6.41
N ASN A 167 -16.19 -5.90 6.01
CA ASN A 167 -16.98 -4.72 5.62
C ASN A 167 -17.97 -4.29 6.72
N SER A 168 -17.64 -4.50 8.01
CA SER A 168 -18.41 -3.99 9.16
C SER A 168 -18.18 -2.49 9.42
N SER A 169 -18.60 -1.96 10.58
CA SER A 169 -18.38 -0.54 10.93
C SER A 169 -16.90 -0.16 11.11
N LYS A 170 -16.01 -1.14 11.29
CA LYS A 170 -14.56 -0.95 11.38
C LYS A 170 -13.84 -1.83 10.35
N PRO A 171 -13.71 -1.35 9.11
CA PRO A 171 -13.22 -2.14 7.99
C PRO A 171 -11.74 -2.48 8.10
N THR A 172 -11.44 -3.73 7.82
CA THR A 172 -10.07 -4.27 7.82
C THR A 172 -9.93 -5.29 6.69
N VAL A 173 -8.71 -5.50 6.23
CA VAL A 173 -8.40 -6.60 5.31
C VAL A 173 -7.32 -7.46 5.92
N ASP A 174 -7.61 -8.75 6.09
CA ASP A 174 -6.63 -9.71 6.60
C ASP A 174 -6.18 -10.64 5.47
N PHE A 175 -4.88 -10.93 5.41
CA PHE A 175 -4.32 -11.90 4.47
C PHE A 175 -3.07 -12.57 5.03
N GLU A 176 -2.70 -13.70 4.44
CA GLU A 176 -1.47 -14.41 4.75
C GLU A 176 -0.59 -14.47 3.51
N TYR A 177 0.69 -14.18 3.67
CA TYR A 177 1.69 -14.34 2.62
C TYR A 177 3.01 -14.84 3.22
N LYS A 178 3.56 -15.93 2.65
CA LYS A 178 4.79 -16.58 3.14
C LYS A 178 4.80 -16.80 4.66
N LYS A 179 3.72 -17.36 5.21
CA LYS A 179 3.51 -17.62 6.66
C LYS A 179 3.46 -16.37 7.55
N THR A 180 3.42 -15.18 6.96
CA THR A 180 3.23 -13.93 7.69
C THR A 180 1.79 -13.49 7.55
N CYS A 181 1.17 -13.22 8.69
CA CYS A 181 -0.18 -12.69 8.78
C CYS A 181 -0.13 -11.17 8.72
N PHE A 182 -0.99 -10.58 7.90
CA PHE A 182 -1.08 -9.15 7.71
C PHE A 182 -2.50 -8.67 7.97
N ARG A 183 -2.59 -7.45 8.50
CA ARG A 183 -3.85 -6.70 8.60
C ARG A 183 -3.67 -5.33 7.98
N ILE A 184 -4.62 -4.94 7.16
CA ILE A 184 -4.69 -3.63 6.55
C ILE A 184 -5.84 -2.85 7.18
N THR A 185 -5.56 -1.60 7.53
CA THR A 185 -6.53 -0.62 8.04
C THR A 185 -6.55 0.62 7.13
N GLY A 186 -7.56 1.48 7.31
CA GLY A 186 -7.76 2.65 6.44
C GLY A 186 -8.47 2.34 5.12
N VAL A 187 -8.95 1.10 4.96
CA VAL A 187 -9.76 0.63 3.82
C VAL A 187 -11.23 1.02 3.97
N THR A 188 -11.47 2.30 4.20
CA THR A 188 -12.77 2.93 4.01
C THR A 188 -12.59 4.43 4.00
N GLY A 189 -13.28 5.12 3.08
CA GLY A 189 -13.38 6.58 2.95
C GLY A 189 -13.78 7.39 4.20
N THR A 190 -13.73 6.82 5.39
CA THR A 190 -13.82 7.49 6.69
C THR A 190 -12.50 8.12 7.14
N THR A 191 -11.40 7.97 6.39
CA THR A 191 -10.14 8.69 6.67
C THR A 191 -10.16 10.15 6.21
N SER A 192 -11.25 10.62 5.60
CA SER A 192 -11.46 12.04 5.31
C SER A 192 -11.87 12.81 6.57
N VAL A 193 -11.05 12.77 7.61
CA VAL A 193 -11.07 13.81 8.65
C VAL A 193 -10.43 15.03 8.01
N ILE A 194 -11.07 16.19 8.10
CA ILE A 194 -10.54 17.46 7.58
C ILE A 194 -9.10 17.63 8.11
N GLY A 195 -8.13 17.74 7.20
CA GLY A 195 -6.71 17.92 7.53
C GLY A 195 -5.85 16.65 7.53
N VAL A 196 -6.40 15.44 7.32
CA VAL A 196 -5.62 14.21 7.22
C VAL A 196 -5.81 13.57 5.84
N SER A 197 -4.71 13.32 5.14
CA SER A 197 -4.74 12.61 3.85
C SER A 197 -5.23 11.18 4.05
N PRO A 198 -6.12 10.64 3.19
CA PRO A 198 -6.51 9.24 3.25
C PRO A 198 -5.31 8.29 3.12
N GLU A 199 -5.17 7.35 4.05
CA GLU A 199 -4.07 6.38 4.06
C GLU A 199 -4.57 4.95 4.22
N ILE A 200 -3.96 4.01 3.50
CA ILE A 200 -4.13 2.56 3.70
C ILE A 200 -2.84 2.03 4.32
N LYS A 201 -2.91 1.40 5.50
CA LYS A 201 -1.74 0.96 6.27
C LYS A 201 -1.71 -0.55 6.42
N LEU A 202 -0.57 -1.16 6.11
CA LEU A 202 -0.29 -2.60 6.19
C LEU A 202 0.53 -2.91 7.44
N TYR A 203 -0.03 -3.71 8.35
CA TYR A 203 0.62 -4.13 9.60
C TYR A 203 0.90 -5.62 9.61
N VAL A 204 2.03 -5.99 10.22
CA VAL A 204 2.39 -7.38 10.51
C VAL A 204 1.68 -7.81 11.80
N MET A 205 0.95 -8.92 11.74
CA MET A 205 0.14 -9.44 12.84
C MET A 205 0.74 -10.72 13.40
N ASN A 206 0.35 -11.06 14.63
CA ASN A 206 0.81 -12.28 15.27
C ASN A 206 0.26 -13.50 14.48
N PRO A 207 1.10 -14.43 14.02
CA PRO A 207 0.64 -15.60 13.26
C PRO A 207 -0.32 -16.50 14.05
N ASN A 208 -0.24 -16.48 15.39
CA ASN A 208 -1.13 -17.23 16.27
C ASN A 208 -2.41 -16.49 16.65
N SER A 209 -2.65 -15.33 16.05
CA SER A 209 -3.82 -14.52 16.34
C SER A 209 -5.11 -15.20 15.89
N LYS A 210 -6.03 -15.39 16.85
CA LYS A 210 -7.38 -15.91 16.60
C LYS A 210 -8.36 -14.83 16.14
N ASN A 211 -7.94 -13.57 16.18
CA ASN A 211 -8.76 -12.40 15.87
C ASN A 211 -8.55 -11.91 14.43
N LEU A 212 -7.87 -12.69 13.59
CA LEU A 212 -7.75 -12.44 12.15
C LEU A 212 -8.80 -13.23 11.38
N LEU A 213 -9.32 -12.65 10.30
CA LEU A 213 -10.22 -13.38 9.40
C LEU A 213 -9.52 -14.52 8.67
N THR A 214 -8.19 -14.52 8.58
CA THR A 214 -7.38 -15.63 8.01
C THR A 214 -7.28 -16.83 8.94
N TYR A 215 -7.57 -16.68 10.24
CA TYR A 215 -7.44 -17.75 11.22
C TYR A 215 -8.34 -18.94 10.87
N ASN A 216 -7.73 -20.12 10.75
CA ASN A 216 -8.36 -21.39 10.37
C ASN A 216 -9.16 -21.32 9.05
N THR A 217 -8.75 -20.45 8.12
CA THR A 217 -9.34 -20.43 6.78
C THR A 217 -8.81 -21.55 5.92
N THR A 218 -9.68 -22.15 5.11
CA THR A 218 -9.31 -23.24 4.19
C THR A 218 -9.90 -22.99 2.82
N VAL A 219 -9.21 -23.46 1.78
CA VAL A 219 -9.69 -23.40 0.40
C VAL A 219 -10.45 -24.69 0.10
N SER A 220 -11.78 -24.61 0.05
CA SER A 220 -12.61 -25.74 -0.37
C SER A 220 -12.62 -25.88 -1.89
N ASN A 221 -12.40 -27.11 -2.37
CA ASN A 221 -12.47 -27.51 -3.79
C ASN A 221 -11.67 -26.61 -4.75
N GLY A 222 -10.56 -26.01 -4.28
CA GLY A 222 -9.72 -25.09 -5.04
C GLY A 222 -10.41 -23.79 -5.50
N LYS A 223 -11.64 -23.50 -5.03
CA LYS A 223 -12.48 -22.43 -5.60
C LYS A 223 -13.04 -21.46 -4.56
N LYS A 224 -13.38 -21.88 -3.34
CA LYS A 224 -14.04 -21.00 -2.35
C LYS A 224 -13.35 -21.07 -1.00
N LEU A 225 -13.06 -19.89 -0.44
CA LEU A 225 -12.54 -19.77 0.91
C LEU A 225 -13.66 -20.06 1.93
N GLN A 226 -13.38 -20.97 2.87
CA GLN A 226 -14.20 -21.22 4.05
C GLN A 226 -13.67 -20.36 5.19
N ILE A 227 -14.51 -19.43 5.67
CA ILE A 227 -14.19 -18.50 6.74
C ILE A 227 -15.18 -18.73 7.88
N ASN A 228 -14.75 -19.44 8.91
CA ASN A 228 -15.59 -19.73 10.08
C ASN A 228 -14.77 -19.59 11.36
N ASN A 229 -14.49 -18.35 11.74
CA ASN A 229 -13.78 -18.00 12.96
C ASN A 229 -14.64 -17.05 13.81
N SER A 230 -14.16 -16.74 15.03
CA SER A 230 -14.90 -15.89 15.97
C SER A 230 -15.21 -14.51 15.38
N LEU A 231 -14.23 -13.89 14.71
CA LEU A 231 -14.42 -12.59 14.07
C LEU A 231 -15.44 -12.66 12.94
N SER A 232 -15.40 -13.69 12.09
CA SER A 232 -16.36 -13.80 10.98
C SER A 232 -17.80 -13.96 11.46
N LYS A 233 -18.02 -14.66 12.58
CA LYS A 233 -19.34 -14.75 13.23
C LYS A 233 -19.84 -13.40 13.73
N LEU A 234 -18.99 -12.64 14.41
CA LEU A 234 -19.33 -11.29 14.90
C LEU A 234 -19.63 -10.32 13.75
N VAL A 235 -18.82 -10.37 12.69
CA VAL A 235 -19.02 -9.55 11.48
C VAL A 235 -20.35 -9.90 10.79
N ASN A 236 -20.68 -11.19 10.69
CA ASN A 236 -21.95 -11.63 10.12
C ASN A 236 -23.16 -11.27 11.00
N SER A 237 -23.01 -11.30 12.33
CA SER A 237 -24.07 -10.88 13.27
C SER A 237 -24.13 -9.37 13.49
N GLN A 238 -23.22 -8.59 12.88
CA GLN A 238 -23.13 -7.13 13.04
C GLN A 238 -22.96 -6.67 14.49
N ASP A 239 -22.26 -7.44 15.33
CA ASP A 239 -22.01 -7.10 16.74
C ASP A 239 -20.90 -6.04 16.86
N GLN A 240 -21.22 -4.79 16.54
CA GLN A 240 -20.24 -3.70 16.42
C GLN A 240 -19.40 -3.46 17.69
N PRO A 241 -19.97 -3.46 18.91
CA PRO A 241 -19.17 -3.28 20.13
C PRO A 241 -18.09 -4.36 20.27
N ARG A 242 -18.44 -5.63 20.06
CA ARG A 242 -17.48 -6.74 20.17
C ARG A 242 -16.47 -6.78 19.04
N ILE A 243 -16.87 -6.41 17.81
CA ILE A 243 -15.93 -6.25 16.70
C ILE A 243 -14.89 -5.19 17.07
N ASN A 244 -15.33 -4.03 17.56
CA ASN A 244 -14.45 -2.92 17.90
C ASN A 244 -13.49 -3.28 19.03
N GLU A 245 -13.98 -3.98 20.06
CA GLU A 245 -13.18 -4.49 21.16
C GLU A 245 -12.13 -5.50 20.65
N MET A 246 -12.54 -6.50 19.87
CA MET A 246 -11.65 -7.53 19.33
C MET A 246 -10.55 -6.92 18.44
N LEU A 247 -10.92 -5.99 17.56
CA LEU A 247 -9.97 -5.30 16.70
C LEU A 247 -9.04 -4.33 17.46
N LYS A 248 -9.48 -3.76 18.59
CA LYS A 248 -8.65 -2.89 19.43
C LYS A 248 -7.64 -3.68 20.26
N ASN A 249 -8.03 -4.87 20.72
CA ASN A 249 -7.19 -5.74 21.52
C ASN A 249 -6.10 -6.43 20.69
N GLU A 250 -6.33 -6.57 19.38
CA GLU A 250 -5.39 -7.18 18.46
C GLU A 250 -4.31 -6.19 17.98
N LYS A 251 -3.16 -6.20 18.66
CA LYS A 251 -2.03 -5.32 18.33
C LYS A 251 -1.11 -5.93 17.26
N PRO A 252 -0.57 -5.11 16.33
CA PRO A 252 0.51 -5.53 15.45
C PRO A 252 1.73 -6.03 16.22
N VAL A 253 2.50 -6.93 15.61
CA VAL A 253 3.81 -7.37 16.12
C VAL A 253 4.82 -6.22 16.07
N ILE A 254 4.67 -5.35 15.07
CA ILE A 254 5.49 -4.14 14.87
C ILE A 254 4.52 -2.97 14.72
N SER A 255 4.71 -1.92 15.53
CA SER A 255 3.87 -0.73 15.53
C SER A 255 3.98 0.11 14.25
N ILE A 256 5.10 -0.03 13.53
CA ILE A 256 5.35 0.63 12.25
C ILE A 256 4.71 -0.19 11.12
N PRO A 257 3.92 0.43 10.22
CA PRO A 257 3.37 -0.26 9.07
C PRO A 257 4.48 -0.65 8.09
N MET A 258 4.43 -1.90 7.61
CA MET A 258 5.35 -2.41 6.60
C MET A 258 5.16 -1.72 5.24
N GLY A 259 3.93 -1.27 4.98
CA GLY A 259 3.57 -0.55 3.77
C GLY A 259 2.43 0.42 3.99
N ARG A 260 2.42 1.51 3.25
CA ARG A 260 1.32 2.48 3.23
C ARG A 260 1.07 3.01 1.84
N TYR A 261 -0.21 3.16 1.47
CA TYR A 261 -0.60 4.04 0.38
C TYR A 261 -1.03 5.38 0.97
N LEU A 262 -0.48 6.46 0.42
CA LEU A 262 -0.80 7.84 0.78
C LEU A 262 -1.52 8.49 -0.40
N ASP A 263 -2.78 8.87 -0.20
CA ASP A 263 -3.52 9.64 -1.19
C ASP A 263 -3.07 11.11 -1.12
N GLN A 264 -2.57 11.64 -2.24
CA GLN A 264 -2.14 13.04 -2.33
C GLN A 264 -3.13 13.89 -3.15
N GLY A 265 -4.28 13.31 -3.50
CA GLY A 265 -5.19 13.88 -4.47
C GLY A 265 -4.63 13.85 -5.89
N ASP A 266 -5.40 14.39 -6.84
CA ASP A 266 -5.03 14.44 -8.25
C ASP A 266 -4.14 15.66 -8.53
N VAL A 267 -2.82 15.47 -8.42
CA VAL A 267 -1.83 16.51 -8.71
C VAL A 267 -1.42 16.43 -10.18
N LYS A 268 -1.77 17.46 -10.96
CA LYS A 268 -1.33 17.59 -12.36
C LYS A 268 0.15 17.99 -12.38
N LEU A 269 0.99 17.14 -12.96
CA LEU A 269 2.41 17.47 -13.17
C LEU A 269 2.59 18.00 -14.59
N LYS A 270 3.12 19.22 -14.70
CA LYS A 270 3.61 19.77 -15.97
C LYS A 270 5.06 19.34 -16.13
N LEU A 271 5.36 18.48 -17.10
CA LEU A 271 6.74 18.21 -17.46
C LEU A 271 7.24 19.31 -18.40
N ASP A 272 8.38 19.92 -18.06
CA ASP A 272 8.97 20.98 -18.86
C ASP A 272 9.32 20.51 -20.28
N SER A 273 9.01 21.37 -21.24
CA SER A 273 9.06 21.16 -22.70
C SER A 273 10.45 20.86 -23.28
N ASN A 274 11.51 20.90 -22.46
CA ASN A 274 12.90 20.67 -22.88
C ASN A 274 13.38 19.24 -22.64
N SER A 275 12.59 18.42 -21.95
CA SER A 275 12.82 16.99 -21.83
C SER A 275 12.37 16.27 -23.09
N ALA A 276 13.03 15.17 -23.47
CA ALA A 276 12.64 14.29 -24.59
C ALA A 276 11.21 13.70 -24.47
N THR A 277 10.48 14.02 -23.40
CA THR A 277 9.08 13.69 -23.09
C THR A 277 8.03 14.52 -23.85
N LYS A 278 8.23 14.84 -25.15
CA LYS A 278 7.23 15.61 -25.93
C LYS A 278 5.82 14.99 -25.97
N SER A 279 5.63 13.73 -25.56
CA SER A 279 4.32 13.04 -25.62
C SER A 279 3.55 12.92 -24.29
N LYS A 280 4.07 13.41 -23.15
CA LYS A 280 3.44 13.24 -21.82
C LYS A 280 2.99 14.57 -21.21
N SER A 281 2.35 15.44 -21.98
CA SER A 281 1.99 16.80 -21.54
C SER A 281 0.94 16.86 -20.43
N ASN A 282 0.26 15.75 -20.11
CA ASN A 282 -0.75 15.70 -19.05
C ASN A 282 -0.68 14.36 -18.29
N ILE A 283 0.09 14.35 -17.21
CA ILE A 283 0.10 13.24 -16.24
C ILE A 283 -0.49 13.70 -14.90
N ILE A 284 -1.15 12.78 -14.22
CA ILE A 284 -1.73 13.02 -12.90
C ILE A 284 -1.04 12.09 -11.91
N LYS A 285 -0.44 12.66 -10.87
CA LYS A 285 0.02 11.91 -9.70
C LYS A 285 -1.15 11.81 -8.73
N HIS A 286 -1.55 10.59 -8.39
CA HIS A 286 -2.64 10.34 -7.44
C HIS A 286 -2.16 10.22 -6.00
N GLY A 287 -0.92 9.77 -5.81
CA GLY A 287 -0.41 9.42 -4.49
C GLY A 287 0.88 8.61 -4.58
N VAL A 288 1.29 8.05 -3.46
CA VAL A 288 2.52 7.25 -3.35
C VAL A 288 2.28 5.97 -2.55
N ILE A 289 2.96 4.89 -2.92
CA ILE A 289 3.09 3.69 -2.10
C ILE A 289 4.46 3.73 -1.43
N ARG A 290 4.49 3.73 -0.09
CA ARG A 290 5.71 3.59 0.70
C ARG A 290 5.81 2.17 1.25
N LEU A 291 6.94 1.49 1.04
CA LEU A 291 7.16 0.10 1.47
C LEU A 291 8.60 -0.10 1.91
N PHE A 292 8.78 -1.01 2.87
CA PHE A 292 10.09 -1.56 3.21
C PHE A 292 10.37 -2.84 2.39
N ASP A 293 11.60 -2.98 1.91
CA ASP A 293 12.08 -4.14 1.16
C ASP A 293 13.39 -4.66 1.77
N TYR A 294 13.68 -5.94 1.52
CA TYR A 294 14.86 -6.63 2.02
C TYR A 294 15.90 -6.97 0.95
N GLN A 295 15.71 -6.50 -0.29
CA GLN A 295 16.40 -6.88 -1.53
C GLN A 295 17.70 -7.67 -1.29
N ASP A 296 17.67 -8.94 -1.70
CA ASP A 296 18.82 -9.84 -1.63
C ASP A 296 20.04 -9.17 -2.29
N GLU A 297 21.03 -8.81 -1.47
CA GLU A 297 22.32 -8.38 -1.96
C GLU A 297 22.96 -9.57 -2.67
N VAL A 298 22.98 -9.50 -4.00
CA VAL A 298 23.85 -10.27 -4.89
C VAL A 298 23.60 -11.79 -4.85
N GLY A 299 22.78 -12.26 -5.79
CA GLY A 299 22.78 -13.66 -6.22
C GLY A 299 21.38 -14.24 -6.47
N ASP A 300 20.80 -13.98 -7.63
CA ASP A 300 20.53 -14.99 -8.67
C ASP A 300 19.58 -14.40 -9.75
N THR A 301 20.05 -14.32 -10.99
CA THR A 301 19.29 -14.34 -12.26
C THR A 301 18.16 -13.33 -12.58
N GLY A 302 17.99 -12.21 -11.87
CA GLY A 302 16.94 -11.23 -12.24
C GLY A 302 17.41 -9.78 -12.21
N ASN A 303 17.27 -9.05 -13.33
CA ASN A 303 17.46 -7.59 -13.45
C ASN A 303 16.45 -6.75 -12.60
N ASN A 304 15.87 -7.32 -11.55
CA ASN A 304 14.83 -6.67 -10.76
C ASN A 304 15.47 -5.81 -9.66
N VAL A 305 15.19 -4.51 -9.72
CA VAL A 305 15.67 -3.51 -8.74
C VAL A 305 14.99 -3.66 -7.36
N VAL A 306 13.90 -4.43 -7.28
CA VAL A 306 13.09 -4.65 -6.08
C VAL A 306 12.72 -6.13 -5.95
N SER A 307 12.47 -6.60 -4.73
CA SER A 307 12.06 -8.00 -4.51
C SER A 307 10.67 -8.30 -5.06
N ASP A 308 10.43 -9.55 -5.48
CA ASP A 308 9.08 -9.97 -5.89
C ASP A 308 8.07 -9.90 -4.74
N ASP A 309 8.53 -10.01 -3.49
CA ASP A 309 7.68 -9.85 -2.30
C ASP A 309 7.16 -8.42 -2.17
N MET A 310 8.03 -7.42 -2.38
CA MET A 310 7.63 -6.02 -2.45
C MET A 310 6.60 -5.80 -3.57
N LEU A 311 6.78 -6.42 -4.74
CA LEU A 311 5.82 -6.33 -5.85
C LEU A 311 4.46 -6.96 -5.51
N VAL A 312 4.45 -8.08 -4.78
CA VAL A 312 3.22 -8.70 -4.27
C VAL A 312 2.49 -7.73 -3.34
N LEU A 313 3.20 -7.12 -2.38
CA LEU A 313 2.61 -6.12 -1.47
C LEU A 313 2.11 -4.87 -2.20
N CYS A 314 2.82 -4.42 -3.25
CA CYS A 314 2.35 -3.35 -4.13
C CYS A 314 1.01 -3.74 -4.79
N CYS A 315 0.89 -4.97 -5.30
CA CYS A 315 -0.34 -5.45 -5.91
C CYS A 315 -1.50 -5.45 -4.89
N VAL A 316 -1.25 -5.86 -3.64
CA VAL A 316 -2.24 -5.79 -2.56
C VAL A 316 -2.75 -4.36 -2.35
N LEU A 317 -1.83 -3.39 -2.19
CA LEU A 317 -2.20 -1.99 -1.99
C LEU A 317 -2.93 -1.39 -3.20
N LEU A 318 -2.51 -1.73 -4.43
CA LEU A 318 -3.17 -1.30 -5.66
C LEU A 318 -4.59 -1.84 -5.81
N VAL A 319 -4.85 -3.09 -5.39
CA VAL A 319 -6.18 -3.69 -5.38
C VAL A 319 -7.11 -2.97 -4.41
N LEU A 320 -6.62 -2.68 -3.20
CA LEU A 320 -7.42 -2.00 -2.18
C LEU A 320 -7.67 -0.53 -2.53
N ARG A 321 -6.68 0.16 -3.10
CA ARG A 321 -6.89 1.50 -3.67
C ARG A 321 -7.95 1.48 -4.77
N GLU A 322 -7.95 0.46 -5.64
CA GLU A 322 -8.98 0.33 -6.67
C GLU A 322 -10.37 0.06 -6.10
N GLN A 323 -10.46 -0.77 -5.07
CA GLN A 323 -11.70 -0.99 -4.34
C GLN A 323 -12.27 0.34 -3.82
N GLU A 324 -11.46 1.13 -3.13
CA GLU A 324 -11.91 2.44 -2.61
C GLU A 324 -12.32 3.38 -3.73
N TYR A 325 -11.51 3.48 -4.79
CA TYR A 325 -11.81 4.32 -5.94
C TYR A 325 -13.16 3.99 -6.60
N ARG A 326 -13.52 2.70 -6.69
CA ARG A 326 -14.81 2.25 -7.24
C ARG A 326 -15.98 2.58 -6.33
N LYS A 327 -15.81 2.53 -5.01
CA LYS A 327 -16.86 2.94 -4.05
C LYS A 327 -17.24 4.41 -4.25
N PHE A 328 -16.26 5.29 -4.48
CA PHE A 328 -16.52 6.72 -4.68
C PHE A 328 -17.13 7.07 -6.04
N LYS A 329 -16.77 6.34 -7.11
CA LYS A 329 -17.31 6.61 -8.46
C LYS A 329 -18.72 6.08 -8.72
N SER A 330 -19.16 5.10 -7.95
CA SER A 330 -20.49 4.49 -8.08
C SER A 330 -21.52 5.08 -7.10
N GLY A 331 -21.16 6.17 -6.41
CA GLY A 331 -22.04 6.92 -5.52
C GLY A 331 -22.85 7.99 -6.24
#